data_AF-A0A1R4B6L3-F1
#
_entry.id   AF-A0A1R4B6L3-F1
#
_cell.length_a   1.000
_cell.length_b   1.000
_cell.length_c   1.000
_cell.angle_alpha   90.00
_cell.angle_beta   90.00
_cell.angle_gamma   90.00
#
_symmetry.space_group_name_H-M   'P 1'
#
loop_
_entity.id
_entity.type
_entity.pdbx_description
1 polymer ?
#
loop_
_entity_poly.entity_id
_entity_poly.type
_entity_poly.pdbx_seq_one_letter_code
_entity_poly.pdbx_strand_id
1 'polypeptide(L)'
;MKSLLKFTVVTNVALFVLLWIEERYVHFFGIVHWIDYAFFMLIMLWAAAVLIYLAPRSMAKGTQRINPLYRQKVMQAKREAKEQAHKQETSPHADAIPLAVAGLPCLVLVIFYHFVLV
;
A
#
# COMPACT_ATOMS: atom_id res chain seq x y z
N MET A 1 11.80 7.96 -8.50
CA MET A 1 12.65 6.82 -8.07
C MET A 1 13.18 6.94 -6.64
N LYS A 2 13.87 8.02 -6.25
CA LYS A 2 14.37 8.20 -4.85
C LYS A 2 13.28 8.08 -3.78
N SER A 3 12.06 8.55 -4.07
CA SER A 3 10.89 8.42 -3.16
C SER A 3 10.42 6.96 -3.01
N LEU A 4 10.39 6.21 -4.12
CA LEU A 4 9.97 4.81 -4.13
C LEU A 4 10.93 3.92 -3.37
N LEU A 5 12.24 4.11 -3.56
CA LEU A 5 13.25 3.33 -2.82
C LEU A 5 13.14 3.57 -1.30
N LYS A 6 12.98 4.84 -0.89
CA LYS A 6 12.77 5.18 0.52
C LYS A 6 11.49 4.56 1.05
N PHE A 7 10.40 4.63 0.29
CA PHE A 7 9.14 4.00 0.65
C PHE A 7 9.29 2.48 0.83
N THR A 8 9.92 1.79 -0.12
CA THR A 8 10.18 0.35 -0.04
C THR A 8 10.99 0.00 1.22
N VAL A 9 12.06 0.74 1.52
CA VAL A 9 12.89 0.48 2.71
C VAL A 9 12.11 0.72 3.99
N VAL A 10 11.44 1.88 4.11
CA VAL A 10 10.68 2.24 5.32
C VAL A 10 9.55 1.25 5.57
N THR A 11 8.80 0.89 4.54
CA THR A 11 7.66 -0.03 4.65
C THR A 11 8.11 -1.43 5.04
N ASN A 12 9.19 -1.96 4.44
CA ASN A 12 9.73 -3.27 4.82
C ASN A 12 10.28 -3.28 6.25
N VAL A 13 11.00 -2.22 6.66
CA VAL A 13 11.50 -2.11 8.05
C VAL A 13 10.34 -2.05 9.03
N ALA A 14 9.30 -1.26 8.75
CA ALA A 14 8.12 -1.16 9.59
C ALA A 14 7.40 -2.51 9.74
N LEU A 15 7.20 -3.23 8.63
CA LEU A 15 6.60 -4.57 8.63
C LEU A 15 7.43 -5.59 9.39
N PHE A 16 8.74 -5.58 9.20
CA PHE A 16 9.64 -6.46 9.94
C PHE A 16 9.54 -6.23 11.45
N VAL A 17 9.60 -4.96 11.87
CA VAL A 17 9.46 -4.59 13.29
C VAL A 17 8.10 -5.03 13.83
N LEU A 18 7.03 -4.88 13.05
CA LEU A 18 5.68 -5.25 13.45
C LEU A 18 5.53 -6.77 13.63
N LEU A 19 6.06 -7.57 12.70
CA LEU A 19 6.11 -9.02 12.82
C LEU A 19 7.02 -9.48 13.96
N TRP A 20 8.15 -8.81 14.16
CA TRP A 20 9.06 -9.14 15.26
C TRP A 20 8.44 -8.87 16.63
N ILE A 21 7.73 -7.75 16.79
CA ILE A 21 6.98 -7.44 18.01
C ILE A 21 5.88 -8.49 18.23
N GLU A 22 5.10 -8.77 17.19
CA GLU A 22 4.03 -9.76 17.26
C GLU A 22 4.59 -11.12 17.68
N GLU A 23 5.61 -11.62 16.99
CA GLU A 23 6.26 -12.88 17.33
C GLU A 23 6.92 -12.84 18.71
N ARG A 24 7.42 -11.69 19.19
CA ARG A 24 8.04 -11.63 20.53
C ARG A 24 7.04 -11.74 21.68
N TYR A 25 5.83 -11.20 21.52
CA TYR A 25 4.85 -11.07 22.61
C TYR A 25 3.67 -12.04 22.51
N VAL A 26 3.24 -12.37 21.29
CA VAL A 26 2.00 -13.14 21.05
C VAL A 26 2.32 -14.53 20.50
N HIS A 27 3.44 -14.68 19.76
CA HIS A 27 3.83 -15.94 19.10
C HIS A 27 2.72 -16.46 18.16
N PHE A 28 1.98 -15.58 17.48
CA PHE A 28 0.82 -15.98 16.66
C PHE A 28 1.23 -16.74 15.39
N PHE A 29 2.27 -16.27 14.70
CA PHE A 29 2.72 -16.90 13.45
C PHE A 29 3.63 -18.10 13.69
N GLY A 30 4.24 -18.22 14.88
CA GLY A 30 5.07 -19.37 15.24
C GLY A 30 6.31 -19.47 14.36
N ILE A 31 6.95 -18.33 14.15
CA ILE A 31 8.04 -18.20 13.17
C ILE A 31 9.31 -18.89 13.70
N VAL A 32 9.75 -19.94 13.00
CA VAL A 32 10.95 -20.72 13.39
C VAL A 32 12.17 -20.28 12.61
N HIS A 33 12.02 -20.00 11.32
CA HIS A 33 13.14 -19.64 10.45
C HIS A 33 13.10 -18.16 10.09
N TRP A 34 14.28 -17.57 9.94
CA TRP A 34 14.43 -16.18 9.52
C TRP A 34 13.79 -15.91 8.14
N ILE A 35 13.70 -16.92 7.28
CA ILE A 35 13.06 -16.81 5.96
C ILE A 35 11.54 -16.68 6.04
N ASP A 36 10.91 -17.22 7.09
CA ASP A 36 9.46 -17.16 7.26
C ASP A 36 9.02 -15.70 7.42
N TYR A 37 9.83 -14.85 8.07
CA TYR A 37 9.59 -13.40 8.13
C TYR A 37 9.51 -12.78 6.73
N ALA A 38 10.42 -13.14 5.81
CA ALA A 38 10.42 -12.62 4.45
C ALA A 38 9.18 -13.06 3.68
N PHE A 39 8.72 -14.29 3.91
CA PHE A 39 7.50 -14.82 3.33
C PHE A 39 6.23 -14.12 3.85
N PHE A 40 6.10 -13.93 5.16
CA PHE A 40 4.96 -13.22 5.75
C PHE A 40 4.92 -11.74 5.35
N MET A 41 6.07 -11.08 5.30
CA MET A 41 6.16 -9.69 4.80
C MET A 41 5.69 -9.59 3.34
N LEU A 42 6.11 -10.52 2.49
CA LEU A 42 5.67 -10.57 1.08
C LEU A 42 4.15 -10.69 0.99
N ILE A 43 3.56 -11.65 1.71
CA ILE A 43 2.11 -11.88 1.70
C ILE A 43 1.37 -10.64 2.21
N MET A 44 1.81 -10.02 3.31
CA MET A 44 1.16 -8.82 3.84
C MET A 44 1.22 -7.64 2.87
N LEU A 45 2.37 -7.40 2.23
CA LEU A 45 2.53 -6.32 1.26
C LEU A 45 1.62 -6.50 0.04
N TRP A 46 1.57 -7.73 -0.48
CA TRP A 46 0.75 -8.03 -1.66
C TRP A 46 -0.74 -8.08 -1.32
N ALA A 47 -1.12 -8.63 -0.18
CA ALA A 47 -2.49 -8.58 0.32
C ALA A 47 -2.96 -7.13 0.51
N ALA A 48 -2.14 -6.27 1.12
CA ALA A 48 -2.43 -4.85 1.27
C ALA A 48 -2.55 -4.15 -0.09
N ALA A 49 -1.69 -4.49 -1.06
CA ALA A 49 -1.73 -3.92 -2.41
C ALA A 49 -3.05 -4.30 -3.11
N VAL A 50 -3.47 -5.55 -2.99
CA VAL A 50 -4.75 -6.06 -3.53
C VAL A 50 -5.93 -5.40 -2.83
N LEU A 51 -5.89 -5.26 -1.51
CA LEU A 51 -6.93 -4.59 -0.73
C LEU A 51 -7.10 -3.14 -1.17
N ILE A 52 -6.01 -2.39 -1.32
CA ILE A 52 -6.05 -1.00 -1.80
C ILE A 52 -6.55 -0.94 -3.25
N TYR A 53 -6.15 -1.89 -4.08
CA TYR A 53 -6.60 -1.98 -5.47
C TYR A 53 -8.12 -2.25 -5.56
N LEU A 54 -8.66 -3.09 -4.69
CA LEU A 54 -10.06 -3.52 -4.69
C LEU A 54 -10.97 -2.60 -3.85
N ALA A 55 -10.41 -1.76 -2.99
CA ALA A 55 -11.17 -0.90 -2.10
C ALA A 55 -12.12 0.05 -2.88
N PRO A 56 -13.43 0.03 -2.57
CA PRO A 56 -14.38 0.91 -3.24
C PRO A 56 -14.08 2.38 -2.91
N ARG A 57 -14.00 3.21 -3.96
CA ARG A 57 -13.70 4.66 -3.90
C ARG A 57 -14.65 5.50 -3.02
N SER A 58 -15.73 4.91 -2.49
CA SER A 58 -16.71 5.60 -1.66
C SER A 58 -16.20 5.95 -0.26
N MET A 59 -15.14 5.29 0.22
CA MET A 59 -14.63 5.51 1.58
C MET A 59 -13.80 6.81 1.72
N ALA A 60 -13.37 7.44 0.62
CA ALA A 60 -12.53 8.64 0.63
C ALA A 60 -13.29 9.98 0.57
N LYS A 61 -14.60 9.99 0.31
CA LYS A 61 -15.39 11.23 0.25
C LYS A 61 -15.98 11.56 1.62
N GLY A 62 -15.15 12.15 2.49
CA GLY A 62 -15.63 12.87 3.66
C GLY A 62 -16.67 13.90 3.24
N THR A 63 -17.87 13.77 3.78
CA THR A 63 -19.05 14.60 3.48
C THR A 63 -18.85 16.01 4.04
N GLN A 64 -18.08 16.87 3.36
CA GLN A 64 -18.06 18.29 3.69
C GLN A 64 -19.43 18.89 3.37
N ARG A 65 -20.18 19.27 4.41
CA ARG A 65 -21.41 20.06 4.29
C ARG A 65 -21.04 21.46 3.80
N ILE A 66 -21.29 21.74 2.51
CA ILE A 66 -21.04 23.06 1.90
C ILE A 66 -22.36 23.83 1.83
N ASN A 67 -22.31 25.10 2.24
CA ASN A 67 -23.40 26.06 2.28
C ASN A 67 -24.04 26.29 0.88
N PRO A 68 -25.38 26.20 0.71
CA PRO A 68 -26.05 26.16 -0.60
C PRO A 68 -25.81 27.36 -1.53
N LEU A 69 -25.48 28.55 -0.99
CA LEU A 69 -25.21 29.75 -1.80
C LEU A 69 -23.84 29.72 -2.49
N TYR A 70 -22.87 28.98 -1.95
CA TYR A 70 -21.57 28.75 -2.60
C TYR A 70 -21.62 27.62 -3.64
N ARG A 71 -22.73 26.88 -3.70
CA ARG A 71 -22.87 25.65 -4.49
C ARG A 71 -22.72 25.88 -5.97
N GLN A 72 -23.24 26.97 -6.55
CA GLN A 72 -23.13 27.19 -8.00
C GLN A 72 -21.70 27.55 -8.45
N LYS A 73 -21.02 28.45 -7.73
CA LYS A 73 -19.61 28.80 -8.01
C LYS A 73 -18.68 27.61 -7.78
N VAL A 74 -18.91 26.82 -6.72
CA VAL A 74 -18.16 25.58 -6.45
C VAL A 74 -18.51 24.48 -7.45
N MET A 75 -19.71 24.44 -8.04
CA MET A 75 -20.08 23.44 -9.05
C MET A 75 -19.49 23.73 -10.43
N GLN A 76 -19.35 25.00 -10.83
CA GLN A 76 -18.60 25.40 -12.03
C GLN A 76 -17.10 25.16 -11.83
N ALA A 77 -16.53 25.61 -10.71
CA ALA A 77 -15.13 25.31 -10.36
C ALA A 77 -14.90 23.79 -10.21
N LYS A 78 -15.88 23.01 -9.70
CA LYS A 78 -15.82 21.55 -9.69
C LYS A 78 -15.92 20.95 -11.07
N ARG A 79 -16.63 21.55 -12.03
CA ARG A 79 -16.73 21.02 -13.40
C ARG A 79 -15.39 21.18 -14.13
N GLU A 80 -14.79 22.36 -14.03
CA GLU A 80 -13.47 22.64 -14.59
C GLU A 80 -12.37 21.85 -13.86
N ALA A 81 -12.42 21.76 -12.54
CA ALA A 81 -11.54 20.91 -11.76
C ALA A 81 -11.80 19.41 -11.98
N LYS A 82 -13.01 19.00 -12.38
CA LYS A 82 -13.34 17.61 -12.72
C LYS A 82 -12.88 17.26 -14.14
N GLU A 83 -12.85 18.20 -15.08
CA GLU A 83 -12.19 18.01 -16.38
C GLU A 83 -10.66 17.94 -16.25
N GLN A 84 -10.06 18.77 -15.39
CA GLN A 84 -8.64 18.67 -15.05
C GLN A 84 -8.34 17.40 -14.24
N ALA A 85 -9.20 17.02 -13.29
CA ALA A 85 -9.08 15.77 -12.56
C ALA A 85 -9.35 14.54 -13.44
N HIS A 86 -10.16 14.63 -14.49
CA HIS A 86 -10.36 13.52 -15.43
C HIS A 86 -9.11 13.28 -16.30
N LYS A 87 -8.34 14.33 -16.61
CA LYS A 87 -6.99 14.20 -17.19
C LYS A 87 -5.93 13.71 -16.18
N GLN A 88 -6.18 13.87 -14.89
CA GLN A 88 -5.31 13.43 -13.79
C GLN A 88 -5.78 12.13 -13.10
N GLU A 89 -6.89 11.55 -13.58
CA GLU A 89 -7.52 10.30 -13.13
C GLU A 89 -6.79 9.05 -13.64
N THR A 90 -5.54 9.18 -14.07
CA THR A 90 -4.65 8.07 -14.44
C THR A 90 -3.94 7.42 -13.25
N SER A 91 -4.18 7.86 -12.01
CA SER A 91 -3.43 7.34 -10.86
C SER A 91 -4.20 6.92 -9.59
N PRO A 92 -5.48 6.47 -9.64
CA PRO A 92 -6.13 5.85 -8.49
C PRO A 92 -5.54 4.47 -8.11
N HIS A 93 -4.63 3.92 -8.91
CA HIS A 93 -3.81 2.74 -8.61
C HIS A 93 -2.37 3.10 -8.20
N ALA A 94 -2.02 4.39 -8.13
CA ALA A 94 -0.64 4.81 -7.93
C ALA A 94 -0.08 4.45 -6.56
N ASP A 95 -0.94 4.11 -5.58
CA ASP A 95 -0.51 3.66 -4.25
C ASP A 95 -0.41 2.13 -4.14
N ALA A 96 -1.11 1.38 -5.01
CA ALA A 96 -1.04 -0.08 -5.03
C ALA A 96 0.25 -0.58 -5.72
N ILE A 97 0.66 0.08 -6.81
CA ILE A 97 1.89 -0.22 -7.56
C ILE A 97 3.15 -0.15 -6.68
N PRO A 98 3.42 0.92 -5.91
CA PRO A 98 4.61 1.01 -5.06
C PRO A 98 4.60 -0.04 -3.95
N LEU A 99 3.43 -0.42 -3.45
CA LEU A 99 3.30 -1.46 -2.42
C LEU A 99 3.62 -2.86 -3.00
N ALA A 100 3.15 -3.16 -4.22
CA ALA A 100 3.52 -4.38 -4.94
C ALA A 100 5.02 -4.43 -5.24
N VAL A 101 5.60 -3.30 -5.70
CA VAL A 101 7.04 -3.17 -5.95
C VAL A 101 7.86 -3.31 -4.66
N ALA A 102 7.33 -2.86 -3.52
CA ALA A 102 7.99 -3.01 -2.23
C ALA A 102 8.10 -4.48 -1.77
N GLY A 103 7.24 -5.37 -2.26
CA GLY A 103 7.30 -6.81 -1.98
C GLY A 103 8.30 -7.59 -2.84
N LEU A 104 8.72 -7.06 -3.99
CA LEU A 104 9.72 -7.71 -4.86
C LEU A 104 11.01 -8.15 -4.15
N PRO A 105 11.68 -7.34 -3.31
CA PRO A 105 12.88 -7.79 -2.61
C PRO A 105 12.64 -9.00 -1.70
N CYS A 106 11.49 -9.06 -1.02
CA CYS A 106 11.10 -10.22 -0.21
C CYS A 106 10.88 -11.46 -1.09
N LEU A 107 10.23 -11.31 -2.24
CA LEU A 107 10.04 -12.40 -3.20
C LEU A 107 11.37 -12.95 -3.72
N VAL A 108 12.31 -12.07 -4.09
CA VAL A 108 13.64 -12.47 -4.55
C VAL A 108 14.38 -13.25 -3.45
N LEU A 109 14.32 -12.78 -2.20
CA LEU A 109 14.92 -13.46 -1.06
C LEU A 109 14.33 -14.86 -0.83
N VAL A 110 13.00 -14.98 -0.86
CA VAL A 110 12.30 -16.27 -0.67
C VAL A 110 12.66 -17.26 -1.77
N ILE A 111 12.64 -16.82 -3.04
CA ILE A 111 13.01 -17.66 -4.18
C ILE A 111 14.48 -18.06 -4.11
N PHE A 112 15.38 -17.11 -3.83
CA PHE A 112 16.80 -17.40 -3.72
C PHE A 112 17.07 -18.43 -2.62
N TYR A 113 16.47 -18.25 -1.44
CA TYR A 113 16.62 -19.20 -0.35
C TYR A 113 16.09 -20.59 -0.73
N HIS A 114 14.92 -20.67 -1.37
CA HIS A 114 14.30 -21.94 -1.75
C HIS A 114 15.08 -22.72 -2.82
N PHE A 115 15.71 -22.03 -3.78
CA PHE A 115 16.41 -22.70 -4.89
C PHE A 115 17.93 -22.86 -4.70
N VAL A 116 18.55 -22.09 -3.80
CA VAL A 116 20.02 -22.07 -3.63
C VAL A 116 20.46 -22.67 -2.30
N LEU A 117 19.62 -22.62 -1.26
CA LEU A 117 19.98 -22.97 0.11
C LEU A 117 19.24 -24.19 0.66
N VAL A 118 18.18 -24.65 0.00
CA VAL A 118 17.45 -25.89 0.28
C VAL A 118 17.84 -26.93 -0.75
#